data_AF-A0A923IYK4-F1
#
_entry.id   AF-A0A923IYK4-F1
#
_cell.length_a   1.000
_cell.length_b   1.000
_cell.length_c   1.000
_cell.angle_alpha   90.00
_cell.angle_beta   90.00
_cell.angle_gamma   90.00
#
_symmetry.space_group_name_H-M   'P 1'
#
loop_
_entity.id
_entity.type
_entity.pdbx_description
1 polymer ?
#
loop_
_entity_poly.entity_id
_entity_poly.type
_entity_poly.pdbx_seq_one_letter_code
_entity_poly.pdbx_strand_id
1 'polypeptide(L)'
;MEDLGWKIASAGAAAVAAMGASKIAEIGWRLATGNEAPREDDDEAALASLVIFAAASAAVVAIAQRYALRSAKKFWGPSAPKSLEA
;
A
#
# COMPACT_ATOMS: atom_id res chain seq x y z
N MET A 1 -2.87 -24.32 -19.15
CA MET A 1 -1.72 -24.62 -18.26
C MET A 1 -1.11 -23.34 -17.70
N GLU A 2 -1.21 -22.18 -18.38
CA GLU A 2 -0.74 -20.87 -17.87
C GLU A 2 -1.32 -20.47 -16.50
N ASP A 3 -2.59 -20.78 -16.22
CA ASP A 3 -3.22 -20.45 -14.92
C ASP A 3 -2.56 -21.14 -13.73
N LEU A 4 -2.06 -22.37 -13.91
CA LEU A 4 -1.44 -23.11 -12.80
C LEU A 4 -0.10 -22.50 -12.42
N GLY A 5 0.72 -22.12 -13.41
CA GLY A 5 1.98 -21.43 -13.18
C GLY A 5 1.77 -20.07 -12.52
N TRP A 6 0.78 -19.31 -12.99
CA TRP A 6 0.41 -18.02 -12.39
C TRP A 6 -0.11 -18.16 -10.96
N LYS A 7 -0.95 -19.17 -10.67
CA LYS A 7 -1.47 -19.43 -9.32
C LYS A 7 -0.36 -19.86 -8.35
N ILE A 8 0.58 -20.68 -8.80
CA ILE A 8 1.72 -21.10 -7.97
C ILE A 8 2.66 -19.91 -7.73
N ALA A 9 2.96 -19.12 -8.76
CA ALA A 9 3.80 -17.94 -8.63
C ALA A 9 3.17 -16.89 -7.69
N SER A 10 1.88 -16.61 -7.85
CA SER A 10 1.16 -15.68 -6.97
C SER A 10 1.02 -16.20 -5.55
N ALA A 11 0.74 -17.49 -5.35
CA ALA A 11 0.72 -18.10 -4.02
C ALA A 11 2.11 -18.07 -3.36
N GLY A 12 3.17 -18.39 -4.10
CA GLY A 12 4.55 -18.31 -3.62
C GLY A 12 4.95 -16.88 -3.26
N ALA A 13 4.60 -15.90 -4.09
CA ALA A 13 4.83 -14.48 -3.80
C ALA A 13 4.07 -14.03 -2.56
N ALA A 14 2.81 -14.43 -2.41
CA ALA A 14 2.00 -14.13 -1.23
C ALA A 14 2.60 -14.75 0.04
N ALA A 15 3.11 -15.99 -0.02
CA ALA A 15 3.75 -16.64 1.11
C ALA A 15 5.04 -15.91 1.53
N VAL A 16 5.91 -15.56 0.57
CA VAL A 16 7.13 -14.79 0.85
C VAL A 16 6.78 -13.41 1.41
N ALA A 17 5.76 -12.75 0.85
CA ALA A 17 5.28 -11.46 1.35
C ALA A 17 4.73 -11.58 2.78
N ALA A 18 3.95 -12.62 3.08
CA ALA A 18 3.42 -12.86 4.43
C ALA A 18 4.55 -13.07 5.44
N MET A 19 5.58 -13.85 5.09
CA MET A 19 6.75 -14.06 5.95
C MET A 19 7.57 -12.77 6.16
N GLY A 20 7.75 -11.97 5.09
CA GLY A 20 8.48 -10.71 5.16
C GLY A 20 7.70 -9.61 5.89
N ALA A 21 6.38 -9.59 5.74
CA ALA A 21 5.50 -8.57 6.30
C ALA A 21 5.60 -8.53 7.83
N SER A 22 5.62 -9.68 8.50
CA SER A 22 5.76 -9.73 9.96
C SER A 22 7.05 -9.10 10.44
N LYS A 23 8.18 -9.34 9.76
CA LYS A 23 9.48 -8.76 10.14
C LYS A 23 9.54 -7.26 9.85
N ILE A 24 9.02 -6.84 8.70
CA ILE A 24 8.97 -5.41 8.34
C ILE A 24 8.08 -4.65 9.31
N ALA A 25 6.93 -5.22 9.68
CA ALA A 25 6.01 -4.63 10.65
C ALA A 25 6.66 -4.54 12.04
N GLU A 26 7.30 -5.60 12.52
CA GLU A 26 8.00 -5.65 13.81
C GLU A 26 9.13 -4.60 13.87
N ILE A 27 9.96 -4.52 12.82
CA ILE A 27 11.04 -3.52 12.71
C ILE A 27 10.47 -2.10 12.64
N GLY A 28 9.44 -1.88 11.80
CA GLY A 28 8.80 -0.58 11.65
C GLY A 28 8.17 -0.10 12.96
N TRP A 29 7.55 -1.01 13.70
CA TRP A 29 6.95 -0.71 15.00
C TRP A 29 7.99 -0.34 16.05
N ARG A 30 9.06 -1.14 16.12
CA ARG A 30 10.16 -0.89 17.04
C ARG A 30 10.89 0.42 16.73
N LEU A 31 11.04 0.76 15.46
CA LEU A 31 11.60 2.05 15.05
C LEU A 31 10.69 3.23 15.41
N ALA A 32 9.38 3.09 15.23
CA ALA A 32 8.43 4.17 15.49
C ALA A 32 8.17 4.41 16.99
N THR A 33 8.08 3.33 17.77
CA THR A 33 7.61 3.38 19.17
C THR A 33 8.70 3.06 20.20
N GLY A 34 9.83 2.51 19.76
CA GLY A 34 10.90 2.02 20.64
C GLY A 34 10.59 0.68 21.34
N ASN A 35 9.37 0.16 21.21
CA ASN A 35 8.91 -1.05 21.90
C ASN A 35 8.59 -2.19 20.92
N GLU A 36 8.51 -3.42 21.45
CA GLU A 36 8.07 -4.58 20.67
C GLU A 36 6.63 -4.42 20.18
N ALA A 37 6.32 -4.97 19.01
CA ALA A 37 4.99 -4.89 18.43
C ALA A 37 3.96 -5.57 19.37
N PRO A 38 2.84 -4.90 19.71
CA PRO A 38 1.78 -5.47 20.52
C PRO A 38 1.28 -6.79 19.93
N ARG A 39 1.07 -7.80 20.78
CA ARG A 39 0.45 -9.07 20.37
C ARG A 39 -1.06 -8.89 20.32
N GLU A 40 -1.71 -9.64 19.43
CA GLU A 40 -3.15 -9.53 19.14
C GLU A 40 -4.07 -9.90 20.32
N ASP A 41 -3.54 -10.48 21.39
CA ASP A 41 -4.31 -10.96 22.54
C ASP A 41 -4.71 -9.84 23.54
N ASP A 42 -4.44 -8.58 23.23
CA ASP A 42 -4.73 -7.41 24.06
C ASP A 42 -5.77 -6.51 23.35
N ASP A 43 -6.94 -6.35 23.96
CA ASP A 43 -8.07 -5.58 23.39
C ASP A 43 -7.70 -4.12 23.08
N GLU A 44 -6.80 -3.52 23.86
CA GLU A 44 -6.34 -2.14 23.63
C GLU A 44 -5.32 -2.07 22.49
N ALA A 45 -4.49 -3.12 22.35
CA ALA A 45 -3.65 -3.30 21.17
C ALA A 45 -4.47 -3.48 19.89
N ALA A 46 -5.62 -4.16 19.96
CA ALA A 46 -6.51 -4.32 18.81
C ALA A 46 -7.07 -2.97 18.33
N LEU A 47 -7.49 -2.09 19.24
CA LEU A 47 -7.94 -0.74 18.89
C LEU A 47 -6.81 0.13 18.31
N ALA A 48 -5.62 0.11 18.93
CA ALA A 48 -4.46 0.83 18.42
C ALA A 48 -4.04 0.34 17.03
N SER A 49 -4.04 -0.98 16.82
CA SER A 49 -3.72 -1.63 15.55
C SER A 49 -4.74 -1.26 14.47
N LEU A 50 -6.04 -1.22 14.81
CA LEU A 50 -7.11 -0.78 13.90
C LEU A 50 -6.90 0.67 13.45
N VAL A 51 -6.60 1.58 14.38
CA VAL A 51 -6.35 2.99 14.07
C VAL A 51 -5.11 3.15 13.18
N ILE A 52 -4.04 2.42 13.48
CA ILE A 52 -2.79 2.48 12.72
C ILE A 52 -2.95 1.88 11.32
N PHE A 53 -3.69 0.78 11.20
CA PHE A 53 -4.06 0.20 9.92
C PHE A 53 -4.90 1.19 9.08
N ALA A 54 -5.88 1.84 9.69
CA ALA A 54 -6.70 2.84 9.01
C ALA A 54 -5.85 4.04 8.55
N ALA A 55 -4.96 4.54 9.39
CA ALA A 55 -4.04 5.63 9.06
C ALA A 55 -3.07 5.24 7.93
N ALA A 56 -2.49 4.04 7.99
CA ALA A 56 -1.62 3.51 6.94
C ALA A 56 -2.39 3.36 5.61
N SER A 57 -3.60 2.82 5.65
CA SER A 57 -4.47 2.68 4.47
C SER A 57 -4.81 4.04 3.85
N ALA A 58 -5.18 5.02 4.68
CA ALA A 58 -5.44 6.38 4.23
C ALA A 58 -4.20 7.02 3.61
N ALA A 59 -3.02 6.81 4.21
CA ALA A 59 -1.75 7.32 3.67
C ALA A 59 -1.45 6.71 2.30
N VAL A 60 -1.61 5.39 2.14
CA VAL A 60 -1.41 4.70 0.84
C VAL A 60 -2.39 5.23 -0.20
N VAL A 61 -3.67 5.38 0.14
CA VAL A 61 -4.69 5.95 -0.77
C VAL A 61 -4.33 7.38 -1.17
N ALA A 62 -3.91 8.22 -0.22
CA ALA A 62 -3.50 9.59 -0.52
C ALA A 62 -2.28 9.65 -1.45
N ILE A 63 -1.29 8.78 -1.24
CA ILE A 63 -0.13 8.65 -2.14
C ILE A 63 -0.60 8.19 -3.53
N ALA A 64 -1.43 7.15 -3.59
CA ALA A 64 -1.95 6.62 -4.84
C ALA A 64 -2.73 7.68 -5.62
N GLN A 65 -3.60 8.45 -4.97
CA GLN A 65 -4.32 9.58 -5.57
C GLN A 65 -3.36 10.66 -6.08
N ARG A 66 -2.34 11.02 -5.29
CA ARG A 66 -1.33 12.00 -5.71
C ARG A 66 -0.54 11.55 -6.93
N TYR A 67 -0.18 10.27 -7.00
CA TYR A 67 0.49 9.69 -8.17
C TYR A 67 -0.45 9.55 -9.36
N ALA A 68 -1.70 9.13 -9.15
CA ALA A 68 -2.71 9.04 -10.20
C ALA A 68 -2.98 10.42 -10.83
N LEU A 69 -3.12 11.47 -10.01
CA LEU A 69 -3.30 12.84 -10.48
C LEU A 69 -2.05 13.39 -11.19
N ARG A 70 -0.83 13.10 -10.69
CA ARG A 70 0.41 13.48 -11.39
C ARG A 70 0.57 12.75 -12.72
N SER A 71 0.27 11.46 -12.76
CA SER A 71 0.33 10.65 -13.97
C SER A 71 -0.73 11.08 -14.97
N ALA A 72 -1.96 11.37 -14.51
CA ALA A 72 -3.02 11.93 -15.35
C ALA A 72 -2.59 13.28 -15.94
N LYS A 73 -1.99 14.18 -15.16
CA LYS A 73 -1.49 15.47 -15.67
C LYS A 73 -0.34 15.32 -16.67
N LYS A 74 0.46 14.27 -16.56
CA LYS A 74 1.53 13.93 -17.52
C LYS A 74 0.97 13.36 -18.84
N PHE A 75 -0.17 12.70 -18.80
CA PHE A 75 -0.79 12.06 -19.97
C PHE A 75 -1.88 12.92 -20.64
N TRP A 76 -2.53 13.82 -19.89
CA TRP A 76 -3.66 14.65 -20.31
C TRP A 76 -3.36 16.16 -20.25
N GLY A 77 -2.08 16.58 -20.25
CA GLY A 77 -1.70 17.98 -20.46
C GLY A 77 -2.30 18.53 -21.77
N PRO A 78 -2.71 19.80 -21.84
CA PRO A 78 -3.67 20.27 -22.84
C PRO A 78 -3.08 20.15 -24.25
N SER A 79 -3.54 19.16 -25.01
CA SER A 79 -3.72 19.33 -26.45
C SER A 79 -4.92 20.27 -26.63
N ALA A 80 -4.68 21.57 -26.43
CA ALA A 80 -5.61 22.58 -26.91
C ALA A 80 -5.77 22.35 -28.43
N PRO A 81 -6.99 22.11 -28.94
CA PRO A 81 -7.19 21.95 -30.37
C PRO A 81 -6.79 23.26 -31.05
N LYS A 82 -5.71 23.19 -31.84
CA LYS A 82 -5.22 24.29 -32.68
C LYS A 82 -6.07 24.39 -33.95
N SER A 83 -7.39 24.49 -33.78
CA SER A 83 -8.36 24.63 -34.87
C SER A 83 -9.53 25.51 -34.42
N LEU A 84 -9.22 26.72 -33.97
CA LEU A 84 -10.17 27.82 -33.83
C LEU A 84 -9.53 29.15 -34.27
N GLU A 85 -8.69 29.11 -35.31
CA GLU A 85 -8.27 30.31 -36.03
C GLU A 85 -8.71 30.17 -37.49
N ALA A 86 -9.71 31.00 -37.82
CA ALA A 86 -10.11 31.60 -39.11
C ALA A 86 -9.85 30.87 -40.43
#